data_AF-A0A0V0H551-F1
#
_entry.id   AF-A0A0V0H551-F1
#
_cell.length_a   1.000
_cell.length_b   1.000
_cell.length_c   1.000
_cell.angle_alpha   90.00
_cell.angle_beta   90.00
_cell.angle_gamma   90.00
#
_symmetry.space_group_name_H-M   'P 1'
#
loop_
_entity.id
_entity.type
_entity.pdbx_description
1 polymer ?
#
loop_
_entity_poly.entity_id
_entity_poly.type
_entity_poly.pdbx_seq_one_letter_code
_entity_poly.pdbx_strand_id
1 'polypeptide(L)'
;MEPEQYFDEAPNEEARRFYDQLEESSRPLCEGSPHSALSVAVRLMNIKSDWNVPNAAMDSMVDLLGELVNPEFNIPKNFYPAKLLVSKLGLTYDRIHCCVNGCMLFYKTDSELENCKFCGHTRYKRTPTGKMVPSSGDALSTSHS
;
A
#
# COMPACT_ATOMS: atom_id res chain seq x y z
N MET A 1 -42.23 23.57 -9.29
CA MET A 1 -40.94 23.07 -8.78
C MET A 1 -40.09 22.89 -10.00
N GLU A 2 -39.26 23.88 -10.31
CA GLU A 2 -38.33 23.84 -11.44
C GLU A 2 -37.24 22.78 -11.16
N PRO A 3 -36.81 21.99 -12.16
CA PRO A 3 -35.76 21.00 -11.95
C PRO A 3 -34.41 21.73 -11.84
N GLU A 4 -33.70 21.51 -10.74
CA GLU A 4 -32.30 21.95 -10.60
C GLU A 4 -31.47 21.28 -11.71
N GLN A 5 -31.04 22.06 -12.70
CA GLN A 5 -30.08 21.59 -13.69
C GLN A 5 -28.73 21.39 -13.02
N TYR A 6 -28.43 20.15 -12.66
CA TYR A 6 -27.09 19.71 -12.28
C TYR A 6 -26.21 19.78 -13.54
N PHE A 7 -25.46 20.87 -13.68
CA PHE A 7 -24.38 20.94 -14.66
C PHE A 7 -23.24 20.08 -14.13
N ASP A 8 -22.94 19.00 -14.84
CA ASP A 8 -21.73 18.22 -14.61
C ASP A 8 -20.53 19.12 -14.93
N GLU A 9 -19.93 19.70 -13.89
CA GLU A 9 -18.78 20.57 -14.04
C GLU A 9 -17.61 19.74 -14.56
N ALA A 10 -17.06 20.13 -15.71
CA ALA A 10 -15.98 19.37 -16.33
C ALA A 10 -14.82 19.22 -15.34
N PRO A 11 -14.23 18.01 -15.23
CA PRO A 11 -13.19 17.75 -14.23
C PRO A 11 -12.05 18.76 -14.36
N ASN A 12 -11.64 19.33 -13.22
CA ASN A 12 -10.44 20.17 -13.18
C ASN A 12 -9.20 19.38 -13.63
N GLU A 13 -8.07 20.06 -13.85
CA GLU A 13 -6.87 19.41 -14.38
C GLU A 13 -6.36 18.26 -13.50
N GLU A 14 -6.46 18.40 -12.19
CA GLU A 14 -6.06 17.37 -11.22
C GLU A 14 -6.96 16.13 -11.33
N ALA A 15 -8.28 16.33 -11.38
CA ALA A 15 -9.25 15.26 -11.55
C ALA A 15 -9.06 14.54 -12.90
N ARG A 16 -8.84 15.28 -13.99
CA ARG A 16 -8.53 14.70 -15.31
C ARG A 16 -7.30 13.81 -15.25
N ARG A 17 -6.20 14.32 -14.70
CA ARG A 17 -4.95 13.57 -14.55
C ARG A 17 -5.13 12.31 -13.69
N PHE A 18 -5.97 12.37 -12.66
CA PHE A 18 -6.32 11.21 -11.84
C PHE A 18 -7.09 10.16 -12.66
N TYR A 19 -8.15 10.57 -13.37
CA TYR A 19 -8.95 9.66 -14.18
C TYR A 19 -8.14 9.01 -15.31
N ASP A 20 -7.26 9.77 -15.97
CA ASP A 20 -6.37 9.24 -17.01
C ASP A 20 -5.43 8.15 -16.43
N GLN A 21 -4.88 8.37 -15.24
CA GLN A 21 -4.03 7.39 -14.56
C GLN A 21 -4.82 6.15 -14.11
N LEU A 22 -6.04 6.37 -13.61
CA LEU A 22 -6.92 5.29 -13.19
C LEU A 22 -7.31 4.43 -14.39
N GLU A 23 -7.69 5.03 -15.52
CA GLU A 23 -8.03 4.32 -16.74
C GLU A 23 -6.85 3.49 -17.23
N GLU A 24 -5.68 4.12 -17.40
CA GLU A 24 -4.48 3.45 -17.92
C GLU A 24 -4.05 2.27 -17.03
N SER A 25 -4.06 2.46 -15.71
CA SER A 25 -3.66 1.41 -14.76
C SER A 25 -4.70 0.30 -14.59
N SER A 26 -5.96 0.56 -14.95
CA SER A 26 -7.07 -0.38 -14.88
C SER A 26 -7.25 -1.22 -16.15
N ARG A 27 -6.54 -0.90 -17.24
CA ARG A 27 -6.55 -1.71 -18.46
C ARG A 27 -6.06 -3.15 -18.19
N PRO A 28 -6.69 -4.17 -18.78
CA PRO A 28 -6.22 -5.55 -18.68
C PRO A 28 -4.75 -5.67 -19.13
N LEU A 29 -3.99 -6.54 -18.47
CA LEU A 29 -2.58 -6.80 -18.81
C LEU A 29 -2.41 -7.28 -20.26
N CYS A 30 -3.41 -8.01 -20.76
CA CYS A 30 -3.53 -8.45 -22.14
C CYS A 30 -4.99 -8.77 -22.45
N GLU A 31 -5.29 -9.04 -23.72
CA GLU A 31 -6.62 -9.44 -24.15
C GLU A 31 -7.10 -10.68 -23.37
N GLY A 32 -8.30 -10.59 -22.79
CA GLY A 32 -8.90 -11.64 -21.98
C GLY A 32 -8.33 -11.80 -20.56
N SER A 33 -7.34 -10.99 -20.15
CA SER A 33 -6.81 -11.04 -18.78
C SER A 33 -7.86 -10.58 -17.76
N PRO A 34 -8.08 -11.31 -16.64
CA PRO A 34 -8.91 -10.85 -15.54
C PRO A 34 -8.20 -9.80 -14.66
N HIS A 35 -6.94 -9.51 -14.93
CA HIS A 35 -6.10 -8.64 -14.13
C HIS A 35 -5.55 -7.46 -14.93
N SER A 36 -5.58 -6.30 -14.31
CA SER A 36 -4.88 -5.07 -14.70
C SER A 36 -3.61 -4.86 -13.88
N ALA A 37 -2.75 -3.93 -14.31
CA ALA A 37 -1.56 -3.52 -13.56
C ALA A 37 -1.92 -3.06 -12.13
N LEU A 38 -3.00 -2.28 -11.99
CA LEU A 38 -3.51 -1.84 -10.70
C LEU A 38 -3.95 -3.02 -9.83
N SER A 39 -4.72 -3.97 -10.39
CA SER A 39 -5.20 -5.12 -9.61
C SER A 39 -4.04 -5.98 -9.10
N VAL A 40 -2.98 -6.15 -9.90
CA VAL A 40 -1.77 -6.87 -9.47
C VAL A 40 -1.05 -6.09 -8.37
N ALA A 41 -0.88 -4.78 -8.52
CA ALA A 41 -0.24 -3.95 -7.50
C ALA A 41 -0.97 -4.01 -6.16
N VAL A 42 -2.30 -3.88 -6.15
CA VAL A 42 -3.12 -3.99 -4.94
C VAL A 42 -2.99 -5.38 -4.30
N ARG A 43 -3.04 -6.46 -5.10
CA ARG A 43 -2.87 -7.81 -4.57
C ARG A 43 -1.48 -8.06 -3.99
N LEU A 44 -0.42 -7.52 -4.60
CA LEU A 44 0.94 -7.58 -4.04
C LEU A 44 1.03 -6.84 -2.69
N MET A 45 0.39 -5.67 -2.59
CA MET A 45 0.30 -4.92 -1.33
C MET A 45 -0.42 -5.72 -0.23
N ASN A 46 -1.52 -6.40 -0.58
CA ASN A 46 -2.29 -7.23 0.35
C ASN A 46 -1.50 -8.45 0.80
N ILE A 47 -0.95 -9.24 -0.14
CA ILE A 47 -0.13 -10.43 0.18
C ILE A 47 1.00 -10.07 1.13
N LYS A 48 1.70 -8.97 0.82
CA LYS A 48 2.78 -8.50 1.67
C LYS A 48 2.32 -8.20 3.09
N SER A 49 1.17 -7.55 3.23
CA SER A 49 0.65 -7.09 4.51
C SER A 49 0.06 -8.26 5.32
N ASP A 50 -0.75 -9.10 4.69
CA ASP A 50 -1.41 -10.26 5.30
C ASP A 50 -0.40 -11.27 5.85
N TRP A 51 0.72 -11.44 5.15
CA TRP A 51 1.76 -12.43 5.49
C TRP A 51 3.04 -11.80 6.03
N ASN A 52 3.03 -10.48 6.26
CA ASN A 52 4.16 -9.70 6.74
C ASN A 52 5.46 -9.96 5.95
N VAL A 53 5.33 -10.16 4.64
CA VAL A 53 6.45 -10.54 3.77
C VAL A 53 7.48 -9.41 3.77
N PRO A 54 8.78 -9.66 3.99
CA PRO A 54 9.82 -8.64 3.88
C PRO A 54 9.85 -7.98 2.49
N ASN A 55 10.29 -6.71 2.39
CA ASN A 55 10.40 -6.04 1.08
C ASN A 55 11.28 -6.85 0.11
N ALA A 56 12.47 -7.25 0.57
CA ALA A 56 13.41 -8.01 -0.25
C ALA A 56 12.81 -9.32 -0.78
N ALA A 57 12.03 -10.03 0.02
CA ALA A 57 11.38 -11.27 -0.41
C ALA A 57 10.28 -10.99 -1.45
N MET A 58 9.48 -9.93 -1.26
CA MET A 58 8.50 -9.51 -2.27
C MET A 58 9.17 -9.07 -3.57
N ASP A 59 10.27 -8.33 -3.50
CA ASP A 59 11.02 -7.88 -4.68
C ASP A 59 11.53 -9.10 -5.48
N SER A 60 12.14 -10.08 -4.83
CA SER A 60 12.57 -11.32 -5.49
C SER A 60 11.42 -12.12 -6.11
N MET A 61 10.24 -12.16 -5.47
CA MET A 61 9.06 -12.82 -6.06
C MET A 61 8.57 -12.09 -7.30
N VAL A 62 8.54 -10.76 -7.28
CA VAL A 62 8.10 -9.95 -8.42
C VAL A 62 9.12 -10.01 -9.57
N ASP A 63 10.41 -10.02 -9.27
CA ASP A 63 11.47 -10.21 -10.27
C ASP A 63 11.28 -11.56 -10.99
N LEU A 64 11.10 -12.64 -10.24
CA LEU A 64 10.84 -13.97 -10.81
C LEU A 64 9.55 -14.00 -11.65
N LEU A 65 8.49 -13.34 -11.19
CA LEU A 65 7.28 -13.20 -12.01
C LEU A 65 7.62 -12.49 -13.32
N GLY A 66 8.34 -11.36 -13.27
CA GLY A 66 8.76 -10.61 -14.46
C GLY A 66 9.53 -11.42 -15.50
N GLU A 67 10.30 -12.42 -15.08
CA GLU A 67 11.00 -13.35 -15.99
C GLU A 67 10.06 -14.35 -16.68
N LEU A 68 8.93 -14.69 -16.05
CA LEU A 68 7.96 -15.68 -16.53
C LEU A 68 6.86 -15.09 -17.41
N VAL A 69 6.56 -13.80 -17.26
CA VAL A 69 5.53 -13.10 -18.03
C VAL A 69 6.09 -12.43 -19.29
N ASN A 70 5.24 -12.27 -20.30
CA ASN A 70 5.60 -11.57 -21.53
C ASN A 70 6.04 -10.13 -21.17
N PRO A 71 7.21 -9.64 -21.67
CA PRO A 71 7.68 -8.28 -21.43
C PRO A 71 6.70 -7.18 -21.87
N GLU A 72 5.70 -7.49 -22.69
CA GLU A 72 4.61 -6.58 -23.06
C GLU A 72 3.62 -6.31 -21.91
N PHE A 73 3.62 -7.13 -20.85
CA PHE A 73 2.74 -6.93 -19.71
C PHE A 73 3.30 -5.83 -18.79
N ASN A 74 2.51 -4.77 -18.60
CA ASN A 74 2.87 -3.64 -17.75
C ASN A 74 2.68 -3.96 -16.25
N ILE A 75 3.44 -4.93 -15.74
CA ILE A 75 3.39 -5.37 -14.35
C ILE A 75 4.45 -4.58 -13.55
N PRO A 76 4.16 -4.18 -12.29
CA PRO A 76 5.17 -3.57 -11.43
C PRO A 76 6.40 -4.46 -11.30
N LYS A 77 7.59 -3.90 -11.50
CA LYS A 77 8.86 -4.65 -11.51
C LYS A 77 9.36 -5.06 -10.12
N ASN A 78 8.88 -4.40 -9.06
CA ASN A 78 9.15 -4.77 -7.68
C ASN A 78 8.13 -4.07 -6.76
N PHE A 79 8.31 -4.17 -5.44
CA PHE A 79 7.38 -3.59 -4.46
C PHE A 79 7.26 -2.07 -4.58
N TYR A 80 8.35 -1.37 -4.92
CA TYR A 80 8.36 0.09 -4.94
C TYR A 80 7.48 0.68 -6.06
N PRO A 81 7.59 0.27 -7.34
CA PRO A 81 6.66 0.67 -8.39
C PRO A 81 5.20 0.29 -8.09
N ALA A 82 4.95 -0.89 -7.48
CA ALA A 82 3.60 -1.29 -7.09
C ALA A 82 3.01 -0.32 -6.06
N LYS A 83 3.78 -0.01 -5.02
CA LYS A 83 3.43 0.99 -4.02
C LYS A 83 3.19 2.36 -4.65
N LEU A 84 4.07 2.79 -5.55
CA LEU A 84 3.96 4.10 -6.20
C LEU A 84 2.69 4.21 -7.06
N LEU A 85 2.34 3.16 -7.80
CA LEU A 85 1.10 3.11 -8.59
C LEU A 85 -0.12 3.29 -7.70
N VAL A 86 -0.17 2.52 -6.61
CA VAL A 86 -1.26 2.55 -5.63
C VAL A 86 -1.33 3.93 -4.94
N SER A 87 -0.20 4.50 -4.53
CA SER A 87 -0.13 5.83 -3.92
C SER A 87 -0.57 6.97 -4.85
N LYS A 88 -0.26 6.91 -6.15
CA LYS A 88 -0.70 7.92 -7.12
C LYS A 88 -2.22 7.98 -7.27
N LEU A 89 -2.90 6.88 -7.00
CA LEU A 89 -4.36 6.76 -7.04
C LEU A 89 -5.00 7.05 -5.68
N GLY A 90 -4.27 7.64 -4.74
CA GLY A 90 -4.79 7.96 -3.40
C GLY A 90 -5.04 6.74 -2.52
N LEU A 91 -4.69 5.53 -2.96
CA LEU A 91 -4.83 4.29 -2.19
C LEU A 91 -3.69 4.15 -1.17
N THR A 92 -3.46 5.18 -0.37
CA THR A 92 -2.41 5.16 0.64
C THR A 92 -2.77 4.20 1.78
N TYR A 93 -1.74 3.59 2.36
CA TYR A 93 -1.88 2.75 3.54
C TYR A 93 -1.07 3.35 4.67
N ASP A 94 -1.67 3.38 5.85
CA ASP A 94 -0.98 3.79 7.07
C ASP A 94 -0.39 2.57 7.76
N ARG A 95 0.90 2.67 8.11
CA ARG A 95 1.55 1.66 8.96
C ARG A 95 1.24 1.97 10.41
N ILE A 96 0.42 1.12 11.01
CA ILE A 96 0.14 1.17 12.44
C ILE A 96 1.16 0.28 13.15
N HIS A 97 1.90 0.86 14.10
CA HIS A 97 2.87 0.09 14.87
C HIS A 97 2.12 -0.80 15.87
N CYS A 98 2.53 -2.06 16.00
CA CYS A 98 2.05 -2.96 17.03
C CYS A 98 3.12 -3.17 18.11
N CYS A 99 2.70 -3.49 19.32
CA CYS A 99 3.58 -4.06 20.33
C CYS A 99 4.21 -5.37 19.83
N VAL A 100 5.49 -5.62 20.12
CA VAL A 100 6.18 -6.89 19.79
C VAL A 100 5.43 -8.14 20.25
N ASN A 101 4.69 -8.05 21.35
CA ASN A 101 3.90 -9.16 21.90
C ASN A 101 2.44 -9.15 21.42
N GLY A 102 2.08 -8.31 20.44
CA GLY A 102 0.72 -8.22 19.91
C GLY A 102 -0.32 -7.62 20.87
N CYS A 103 0.09 -7.08 22.02
CA CYS A 103 -0.84 -6.67 23.07
C CYS A 103 -1.71 -5.45 22.70
N MET A 104 -1.20 -4.57 21.85
CA MET A 104 -1.90 -3.35 21.43
C MET A 104 -1.32 -2.75 20.16
N LEU A 105 -2.12 -1.92 19.51
CA LEU A 105 -1.71 -1.03 18.44
C LEU A 105 -1.43 0.36 18.99
N PHE A 106 -0.35 0.97 18.53
CA PHE A 106 -0.02 2.37 18.78
C PHE A 106 -0.82 3.24 17.79
N TYR A 107 -2.13 3.37 18.02
CA TYR A 107 -3.08 4.00 17.10
C TYR A 107 -4.10 4.88 17.84
N LYS A 108 -4.63 5.90 17.14
CA LYS A 108 -5.58 6.89 17.69
C LYS A 108 -5.11 7.47 19.02
N THR A 109 -5.83 7.24 20.11
CA THR A 109 -5.49 7.75 21.45
C THR A 109 -4.14 7.26 21.97
N ASP A 110 -3.63 6.19 21.37
CA ASP A 110 -2.42 5.50 21.81
C ASP A 110 -1.25 5.74 20.84
N SER A 111 -1.41 6.66 19.87
CA SER A 111 -0.42 6.94 18.82
C SER A 111 0.89 7.50 19.34
N GLU A 112 0.87 8.23 20.46
CA GLU A 112 2.06 8.91 21.02
C GLU A 112 2.77 8.07 22.09
N LEU A 113 2.29 6.86 22.39
CA LEU A 113 2.91 6.05 23.42
C LEU A 113 4.23 5.46 22.94
N GLU A 114 5.22 5.55 23.82
CA GLU A 114 6.53 4.93 23.63
C GLU A 114 6.61 3.51 24.21
N ASN A 115 5.66 3.13 25.06
CA ASN A 115 5.62 1.83 25.73
C ASN A 115 4.21 1.22 25.65
N CYS A 116 4.16 -0.11 25.56
CA CYS A 116 2.92 -0.87 25.65
C CYS A 116 2.29 -0.74 27.05
N LYS A 117 1.01 -0.37 27.12
CA LYS A 117 0.26 -0.25 28.40
C LYS A 117 0.10 -1.58 29.15
N PHE A 118 0.20 -2.71 28.43
CA PHE A 118 -0.08 -4.04 28.97
C PHE A 118 1.19 -4.79 29.40
N CYS A 119 2.26 -4.72 28.61
CA CYS A 119 3.49 -5.49 28.86
C CYS A 119 4.75 -4.62 29.03
N GLY A 120 4.63 -3.29 29.00
CA GLY A 120 5.73 -2.34 29.21
C GLY A 120 6.77 -2.26 28.10
N HIS A 121 6.73 -3.14 27.09
CA HIS A 121 7.72 -3.16 26.01
C HIS A 121 7.77 -1.83 25.26
N THR A 122 8.99 -1.40 24.93
CA THR A 122 9.23 -0.16 24.18
C THR A 122 8.79 -0.34 22.73
N ARG A 123 8.17 0.69 22.16
CA ARG A 123 7.76 0.77 20.76
C ARG A 123 8.95 0.84 19.81
N TYR A 124 10.04 1.46 20.24
CA TYR A 124 11.25 1.65 19.47
C TYR A 124 12.47 1.06 20.19
N LYS A 125 13.43 0.58 19.39
CA LYS A 125 14.75 0.11 19.82
C LYS A 125 15.83 0.85 19.07
N ARG A 126 16.98 1.03 19.72
CA ARG A 126 18.15 1.67 19.13
C ARG A 126 18.99 0.63 18.38
N THR A 127 19.31 0.89 17.12
CA THR A 127 20.22 0.05 16.34
C THR A 127 21.68 0.25 16.78
N PRO A 128 22.60 -0.65 16.41
CA PRO A 128 24.05 -0.44 16.61
C PRO A 128 24.56 0.86 15.98
N THR A 129 23.89 1.34 14.92
CA THR A 129 24.18 2.61 14.23
C THR A 129 23.54 3.83 14.91
N GLY A 130 22.89 3.66 16.07
CA GLY A 130 22.27 4.73 16.85
C GLY A 130 20.86 5.16 16.38
N LYS A 131 20.33 4.59 15.29
CA LYS A 131 19.01 4.91 14.73
C LYS A 131 17.90 4.25 15.55
N MET A 132 16.80 4.96 15.76
CA MET A 132 15.59 4.39 16.37
C MET A 132 14.80 3.65 15.29
N VAL A 133 14.48 2.39 15.53
CA VAL A 133 13.64 1.56 14.66
C VAL A 133 12.53 0.92 15.49
N PRO A 134 11.36 0.59 14.93
CA PRO A 134 10.32 -0.12 15.66
C PRO A 134 10.86 -1.41 16.29
N SER A 135 10.51 -1.64 17.54
CA SER A 135 10.79 -2.86 18.29
C SER A 135 9.91 -3.98 17.74
N SER A 136 10.21 -4.46 16.54
CA SER A 136 9.73 -5.71 15.92
C SER A 136 8.37 -6.23 16.45
N GLY A 137 7.31 -5.44 16.31
CA GLY A 137 5.91 -5.89 16.42
C GLY A 137 5.23 -5.53 15.11
N ASP A 138 4.51 -6.48 14.53
CA ASP A 138 4.05 -6.40 13.14
C ASP A 138 3.29 -5.12 12.85
N ALA A 139 3.62 -4.45 11.74
CA ALA A 139 2.90 -3.25 11.34
C ALA A 139 1.61 -3.66 10.63
N LEU A 140 0.46 -3.49 11.29
CA LEU A 140 -0.83 -3.62 10.62
C LEU A 140 -0.98 -2.45 9.65
N SER A 141 -1.32 -2.76 8.41
CA SER A 141 -1.62 -1.74 7.40
C SER A 141 -3.13 -1.54 7.37
N THR A 142 -3.61 -0.32 7.59
CA THR A 142 -5.02 0.02 7.35
C THR A 142 -5.14 0.77 6.04
N SER A 143 -6.01 0.29 5.15
CA SER A 143 -6.48 1.05 3.99
C SER A 143 -7.53 2.06 4.44
N HIS A 144 -7.41 3.30 3.98
CA HIS A 144 -8.52 4.25 4.04
C HIS A 144 -9.36 4.05 2.76
N SER A 145 -10.61 3.62 2.93
CA SER A 145 -11.63 3.55 1.87
C SER A 145 -12.49 4.81 1.89
#